data_AF-C5F2Q7-F1
#
_entry.id   AF-C5F2Q7-F1
#
_cell.length_a   1.000
_cell.length_b   1.000
_cell.length_c   1.000
_cell.angle_alpha   90.00
_cell.angle_beta   90.00
_cell.angle_gamma   90.00
#
_symmetry.space_group_name_H-M   'P 1'
#
loop_
_entity.id
_entity.type
_entity.pdbx_description
1 polymer ?
#
loop_
_entity_poly.entity_id
_entity_poly.type
_entity_poly.pdbx_seq_one_letter_code
_entity_poly.pdbx_strand_id
1 'polypeptide(L)'
;GITTSNGGTTNISNGGFQNSGGNIGLITNTGSNSTTNIIEWNVGNPDNPKSPIKVAGDNLGGINTGTIYVDITPGKVYDVEQIVVGKDINGDGIEDGVDSNGDSLADQLNNGQGIFDSLHHASDIITIIDEGGGEFSAGVDTQELSGKTLGASLIYSSRMRQINTNSMLREINVKNFKTDFEILE
;
A
#
# COMPACT_ATOMS: atom_id res chain seq x y z
N GLY A 1 9.08 -14.71 -12.47
CA GLY A 1 8.04 -15.69 -12.11
C GLY A 1 8.58 -16.61 -11.05
N ILE A 2 7.74 -17.03 -10.11
CA ILE A 2 8.05 -17.97 -9.02
C ILE A 2 7.13 -19.17 -9.22
N THR A 3 7.67 -20.38 -9.21
CA THR A 3 6.87 -21.62 -9.32
C THR A 3 7.09 -22.49 -8.10
N THR A 4 6.00 -22.87 -7.44
CA THR A 4 6.01 -23.73 -6.25
C THR A 4 5.15 -24.97 -6.52
N SER A 5 5.77 -26.16 -6.45
CA SER A 5 5.17 -27.41 -6.95
C SER A 5 5.48 -28.65 -6.12
N ASN A 6 6.57 -28.64 -5.36
CA ASN A 6 6.97 -29.73 -4.48
C ASN A 6 6.81 -29.24 -3.05
N GLY A 7 6.01 -29.94 -2.22
CA GLY A 7 5.57 -29.47 -0.91
C GLY A 7 6.64 -28.72 -0.10
N GLY A 8 6.24 -27.60 0.50
CA GLY A 8 7.16 -26.67 1.15
C GLY A 8 6.58 -25.25 1.20
N THR A 9 7.27 -24.38 1.94
CA THR A 9 6.86 -22.98 2.12
C THR A 9 7.79 -22.05 1.35
N THR A 10 7.21 -21.21 0.50
CA THR A 10 7.89 -20.09 -0.17
C THR A 10 7.37 -18.78 0.39
N ASN A 11 8.25 -17.87 0.77
CA ASN A 11 7.87 -16.54 1.24
C ASN A 11 8.28 -15.48 0.22
N ILE A 12 7.38 -14.55 -0.04
CA ILE A 12 7.55 -13.49 -1.04
C ILE A 12 7.26 -12.14 -0.35
N SER A 13 8.12 -11.15 -0.57
CA SER A 13 7.83 -9.74 -0.29
C SER A 13 8.08 -8.96 -1.57
N ASN A 14 7.15 -8.08 -1.94
CA ASN A 14 7.25 -7.22 -3.12
C ASN A 14 7.11 -5.74 -2.75
N GLY A 15 8.01 -5.30 -1.87
CA GLY A 15 8.08 -3.91 -1.40
C GLY A 15 7.00 -3.58 -0.38
N GLY A 16 7.40 -2.93 0.71
CA GLY A 16 6.48 -2.33 1.66
C GLY A 16 5.92 -0.99 1.17
N PHE A 17 5.07 -0.35 1.97
CA PHE A 17 4.33 0.87 1.58
C PHE A 17 5.20 2.02 1.02
N GLN A 18 6.46 2.17 1.49
CA GLN A 18 7.37 3.25 1.07
C GLN A 18 8.14 2.96 -0.22
N ASN A 19 8.14 1.71 -0.66
CA ASN A 19 8.93 1.27 -1.79
C ASN A 19 7.98 0.89 -2.93
N SER A 20 8.24 1.38 -4.13
CA SER A 20 7.59 0.85 -5.32
C SER A 20 7.88 -0.65 -5.38
N GLY A 21 6.83 -1.48 -5.34
CA GLY A 21 6.97 -2.92 -5.53
C GLY A 21 7.68 -3.22 -6.85
N GLY A 22 8.53 -4.25 -6.86
CA GLY A 22 9.14 -4.75 -8.08
C GLY A 22 8.11 -5.51 -8.94
N ASN A 23 8.52 -5.92 -10.15
CA ASN A 23 7.73 -6.83 -10.95
C ASN A 23 8.26 -8.27 -10.73
N ILE A 24 7.51 -9.09 -10.00
CA ILE A 24 7.89 -10.49 -9.73
C ILE A 24 7.44 -11.43 -10.89
N GLY A 25 6.68 -10.92 -11.86
CA GLY A 25 6.05 -11.72 -12.91
C GLY A 25 4.99 -12.66 -12.32
N LEU A 26 4.82 -13.84 -12.93
CA LEU A 26 3.79 -14.82 -12.53
C LEU A 26 4.20 -15.66 -11.31
N ILE A 27 3.31 -15.77 -10.32
CA ILE A 27 3.39 -16.71 -9.20
C ILE A 27 2.55 -17.93 -9.54
N THR A 28 3.15 -19.10 -9.63
CA THR A 28 2.46 -20.35 -9.99
C THR A 28 2.54 -21.33 -8.83
N ASN A 29 1.41 -21.73 -8.26
CA ASN A 29 1.35 -22.75 -7.21
C ASN A 29 0.57 -23.98 -7.71
N THR A 30 1.25 -25.11 -7.92
CA THR A 30 0.65 -26.35 -8.47
C THR A 30 0.81 -27.55 -7.55
N GLY A 31 1.60 -27.44 -6.48
CA GLY A 31 1.80 -28.54 -5.54
C GLY A 31 0.67 -28.61 -4.52
N SER A 32 0.03 -29.77 -4.35
CA SER A 32 -1.07 -29.95 -3.37
C SER A 32 -0.68 -29.67 -1.92
N ASN A 33 0.61 -29.82 -1.58
CA ASN A 33 1.17 -29.52 -0.25
C ASN A 33 2.11 -28.29 -0.29
N SER A 34 2.05 -27.49 -1.35
CA SER A 34 2.88 -26.31 -1.54
C SER A 34 2.16 -25.08 -0.98
N THR A 35 2.90 -24.28 -0.22
CA THR A 35 2.39 -23.05 0.39
C THR A 35 3.25 -21.87 -0.06
N THR A 36 2.64 -20.84 -0.62
CA THR A 36 3.30 -19.59 -0.97
C THR A 36 2.72 -18.48 -0.11
N ASN A 37 3.52 -17.88 0.77
CA ASN A 37 3.09 -16.74 1.58
C ASN A 37 3.63 -15.45 0.98
N ILE A 38 2.73 -14.56 0.57
CA ILE A 38 3.03 -13.17 0.26
C ILE A 38 3.00 -12.42 1.59
N ILE A 39 4.17 -12.10 2.13
CA ILE A 39 4.29 -11.40 3.43
C ILE A 39 3.77 -9.97 3.28
N GLU A 40 4.25 -9.28 2.26
CA GLU A 40 3.84 -7.92 1.93
C GLU A 40 3.88 -7.70 0.42
N TRP A 41 2.99 -6.85 -0.09
CA TRP A 41 2.92 -6.52 -1.50
C TRP A 41 2.43 -5.10 -1.72
N ASN A 42 3.16 -4.30 -2.51
CA ASN A 42 2.70 -2.98 -2.90
C ASN A 42 2.12 -2.99 -4.33
N VAL A 43 0.79 -2.93 -4.42
CA VAL A 43 0.05 -2.90 -5.69
C VAL A 43 0.08 -1.49 -6.31
N GLY A 44 -0.01 -0.48 -5.45
CA GLY A 44 -0.32 0.89 -5.84
C GLY A 44 -1.82 1.08 -6.08
N ASN A 45 -2.18 1.85 -7.10
CA ASN A 45 -3.58 2.15 -7.41
C ASN A 45 -4.23 0.98 -8.16
N PRO A 46 -5.33 0.39 -7.67
CA PRO A 46 -5.97 -0.76 -8.33
C PRO A 46 -6.51 -0.49 -9.75
N ASP A 47 -6.91 0.74 -10.11
CA ASP A 47 -7.35 1.02 -11.50
C ASP A 47 -6.21 0.90 -12.52
N ASN A 48 -4.97 1.09 -12.06
CA ASN A 48 -3.77 1.02 -12.88
C ASN A 48 -2.63 0.47 -12.02
N PRO A 49 -2.70 -0.83 -11.69
CA PRO A 49 -1.79 -1.42 -10.72
C PRO A 49 -0.39 -1.46 -11.33
N LYS A 50 0.58 -0.90 -10.61
CA LYS A 50 1.98 -0.92 -11.07
C LYS A 50 2.58 -2.32 -10.96
N SER A 51 2.12 -3.05 -9.95
CA SER A 51 2.56 -4.40 -9.62
C SER A 51 1.36 -5.22 -9.14
N PRO A 52 0.45 -5.65 -10.03
CA PRO A 52 -0.62 -6.58 -9.63
C PRO A 52 0.00 -7.92 -9.21
N ILE A 53 -0.72 -8.66 -8.36
CA ILE A 53 -0.33 -10.01 -7.95
C ILE A 53 -0.75 -10.96 -9.08
N LYS A 54 0.19 -11.38 -9.91
CA LYS A 54 -0.10 -12.28 -11.03
C LYS A 54 -0.03 -13.73 -10.57
N VAL A 55 -1.11 -14.48 -10.70
CA VAL A 55 -1.20 -15.87 -10.19
C VAL A 55 -1.59 -16.89 -11.26
N ALA A 56 -1.19 -18.14 -11.05
CA ALA A 56 -1.61 -19.29 -11.84
C ALA A 56 -1.42 -20.60 -11.07
N GLY A 57 -1.90 -21.70 -11.65
CA GLY A 57 -1.74 -23.05 -11.13
C GLY A 57 -2.98 -23.57 -10.43
N ASP A 58 -2.93 -24.83 -10.01
CA ASP A 58 -4.10 -25.58 -9.56
C ASP A 58 -4.30 -25.51 -8.03
N ASN A 59 -3.37 -24.89 -7.29
CA ASN A 59 -3.44 -24.71 -5.83
C ASN A 59 -3.36 -23.22 -5.44
N LEU A 60 -4.30 -22.42 -5.94
CA LEU A 60 -4.41 -21.00 -5.59
C LEU A 60 -4.74 -20.79 -4.11
N GLY A 61 -5.51 -21.68 -3.49
CA GLY A 61 -5.79 -21.67 -2.06
C GLY A 61 -4.54 -21.84 -1.19
N GLY A 62 -3.46 -22.44 -1.72
CA GLY A 62 -2.16 -22.50 -1.05
C GLY A 62 -1.34 -21.22 -1.14
N ILE A 63 -1.81 -20.19 -1.83
CA ILE A 63 -1.22 -18.85 -1.85
C ILE A 63 -1.90 -18.01 -0.76
N ASN A 64 -1.14 -17.67 0.28
CA ASN A 64 -1.61 -16.86 1.38
C ASN A 64 -1.09 -15.42 1.26
N THR A 65 -1.91 -14.43 1.60
CA THR A 65 -1.55 -13.02 1.59
C THR A 65 -1.54 -12.46 3.01
N GLY A 66 -0.44 -11.77 3.34
CA GLY A 66 -0.26 -10.97 4.54
C GLY A 66 -0.80 -9.57 4.29
N THR A 67 0.09 -8.59 4.13
CA THR A 67 -0.31 -7.18 3.92
C THR A 67 -0.20 -6.78 2.44
N ILE A 68 -1.29 -6.30 1.88
CA ILE A 68 -1.37 -5.77 0.51
C ILE A 68 -1.62 -4.27 0.60
N TYR A 69 -0.64 -3.48 0.21
CA TYR A 69 -0.75 -2.03 0.16
C TYR A 69 -1.42 -1.56 -1.13
N VAL A 70 -2.51 -0.82 -0.97
CA VAL A 70 -3.28 -0.20 -2.05
C VAL A 70 -3.35 1.32 -1.87
N ASP A 71 -3.28 2.05 -2.98
CA ASP A 71 -3.41 3.51 -3.06
C ASP A 71 -4.79 3.84 -3.65
N ILE A 72 -5.77 3.98 -2.75
CA ILE A 72 -7.19 4.10 -3.10
C ILE A 72 -7.73 5.47 -2.72
N THR A 73 -8.63 5.97 -3.57
CA THR A 73 -9.29 7.26 -3.36
C THR A 73 -10.54 7.07 -2.49
N PRO A 74 -10.69 7.81 -1.38
CA PRO A 74 -11.88 7.73 -0.56
C PRO A 74 -13.18 8.00 -1.34
N GLY A 75 -14.20 7.21 -1.07
CA GLY A 75 -15.51 7.30 -1.74
C GLY A 75 -15.55 6.72 -3.17
N LYS A 76 -14.44 6.17 -3.68
CA LYS A 76 -14.44 5.35 -4.89
C LYS A 76 -14.46 3.86 -4.50
N VAL A 77 -15.21 3.08 -5.27
CA VAL A 77 -15.28 1.61 -5.17
C VAL A 77 -14.28 0.99 -6.15
N TYR A 78 -13.63 -0.08 -5.70
CA TYR A 78 -12.62 -0.86 -6.41
C TYR A 78 -12.96 -2.34 -6.31
N ASP A 79 -12.39 -3.15 -7.20
CA ASP A 79 -12.60 -4.59 -7.24
C ASP A 79 -11.29 -5.33 -6.91
N VAL A 80 -11.35 -6.38 -6.10
CA VAL A 80 -10.21 -7.25 -5.79
C VAL A 80 -9.63 -7.94 -7.04
N GLU A 81 -10.42 -8.12 -8.09
CA GLU A 81 -10.00 -8.62 -9.39
C GLU A 81 -8.98 -7.69 -10.09
N GLN A 82 -8.94 -6.42 -9.71
CA GLN A 82 -7.92 -5.48 -10.19
C GLN A 82 -6.56 -5.68 -9.49
N ILE A 83 -6.55 -6.35 -8.34
CA ILE A 83 -5.34 -6.57 -7.52
C ILE A 83 -4.67 -7.88 -7.90
N VAL A 84 -5.46 -8.94 -8.05
CA VAL A 84 -4.99 -10.29 -8.37
C VAL A 84 -5.45 -10.64 -9.78
N VAL A 85 -4.49 -10.87 -10.67
CA VAL A 85 -4.75 -11.13 -12.08
C VAL A 85 -4.10 -12.44 -12.53
N GLY A 86 -4.60 -13.00 -13.61
CA GLY A 86 -4.12 -14.23 -14.22
C GLY A 86 -3.60 -13.99 -15.62
N LYS A 87 -4.01 -14.87 -16.53
CA LYS A 87 -3.71 -14.74 -17.95
C LYS A 87 -4.85 -13.94 -18.60
N ASP A 88 -4.50 -13.17 -19.63
CA ASP A 88 -5.47 -12.69 -20.61
C ASP A 88 -6.22 -13.88 -21.25
N ILE A 89 -7.49 -14.05 -20.87
CA ILE A 89 -8.38 -15.11 -21.36
C ILE A 89 -9.15 -14.68 -22.60
N ASN A 90 -9.31 -13.37 -22.84
CA ASN A 90 -10.17 -12.82 -23.87
C ASN A 90 -9.41 -12.35 -25.13
N GLY A 91 -8.09 -12.20 -25.01
CA GLY A 91 -7.16 -11.82 -26.08
C GLY A 91 -7.03 -10.31 -26.33
N ASP A 92 -7.49 -9.45 -25.42
CA ASP A 92 -7.43 -7.99 -25.53
C ASP A 92 -6.07 -7.39 -25.10
N GLY A 93 -5.16 -8.22 -24.59
CA GLY A 93 -3.84 -7.83 -24.10
C GLY A 93 -3.83 -7.34 -22.65
N ILE A 94 -4.93 -7.50 -21.91
CA ILE A 94 -5.09 -7.14 -20.50
C ILE A 94 -5.23 -8.44 -19.69
N GLU A 95 -4.55 -8.51 -18.55
CA GLU A 95 -4.64 -9.68 -17.68
C GLU A 95 -5.95 -9.63 -16.88
N ASP A 96 -6.72 -10.72 -16.89
CA ASP A 96 -8.02 -10.78 -16.24
C ASP A 96 -7.91 -11.19 -14.76
N GLY A 97 -8.81 -10.68 -13.92
CA GLY A 97 -8.90 -11.03 -12.50
C GLY A 97 -9.64 -12.33 -12.19
N VAL A 98 -10.13 -13.00 -13.25
CA VAL A 98 -10.90 -14.26 -13.17
C VAL A 98 -10.18 -15.40 -13.86
N ASP A 99 -10.51 -16.63 -13.50
CA ASP A 99 -10.06 -17.82 -14.21
C ASP A 99 -10.91 -18.10 -15.48
N SER A 100 -10.61 -19.21 -16.17
CA SER A 100 -11.32 -19.58 -17.39
C SER A 100 -12.80 -19.92 -17.21
N ASN A 101 -13.26 -20.16 -15.98
CA ASN A 101 -14.66 -20.41 -15.64
C ASN A 101 -15.39 -19.11 -15.23
N GLY A 102 -14.66 -18.00 -15.09
CA GLY A 102 -15.18 -16.73 -14.59
C GLY A 102 -15.17 -16.61 -13.07
N ASP A 103 -14.46 -17.51 -12.37
CA ASP A 103 -14.32 -17.43 -10.91
C ASP A 103 -13.19 -16.47 -10.54
N SER A 104 -13.43 -15.57 -9.59
CA SER A 104 -12.43 -14.59 -9.11
C SER A 104 -11.16 -15.29 -8.63
N LEU A 105 -10.01 -14.89 -9.17
CA LEU A 105 -8.71 -15.40 -8.73
C LEU A 105 -8.39 -14.90 -7.32
N ALA A 106 -8.80 -13.69 -6.99
CA ALA A 106 -8.62 -13.11 -5.67
C ALA A 106 -9.36 -13.93 -4.60
N ASP A 107 -10.58 -14.36 -4.87
CA ASP A 107 -11.41 -15.14 -3.94
C ASP A 107 -10.83 -16.53 -3.66
N GLN A 108 -10.11 -17.10 -4.61
CA GLN A 108 -9.48 -18.42 -4.48
C GLN A 108 -8.25 -18.42 -3.56
N LEU A 109 -7.62 -17.27 -3.31
CA LEU A 109 -6.47 -17.12 -2.41
C LEU A 109 -6.88 -17.32 -0.94
N ASN A 110 -5.89 -17.48 -0.05
CA ASN A 110 -6.09 -17.69 1.39
C ASN A 110 -7.06 -18.86 1.67
N ASN A 111 -6.88 -19.99 0.98
CA ASN A 111 -7.77 -21.13 1.10
C ASN A 111 -9.26 -20.80 0.84
N GLY A 112 -9.53 -19.95 -0.16
CA GLY A 112 -10.90 -19.57 -0.56
C GLY A 112 -11.53 -18.47 0.30
N GLN A 113 -10.73 -17.76 1.12
CA GLN A 113 -11.23 -16.67 1.96
C GLN A 113 -11.18 -15.30 1.26
N GLY A 114 -10.55 -15.22 0.09
CA GLY A 114 -10.29 -13.95 -0.58
C GLY A 114 -9.17 -13.15 0.06
N ILE A 115 -8.90 -11.96 -0.48
CA ILE A 115 -7.79 -11.10 -0.06
C ILE A 115 -8.21 -9.87 0.74
N PHE A 116 -9.51 -9.67 0.97
CA PHE A 116 -10.03 -8.43 1.56
C PHE A 116 -9.35 -8.11 2.91
N ASP A 117 -9.26 -9.09 3.79
CA ASP A 117 -8.61 -8.95 5.11
C ASP A 117 -7.11 -8.65 5.03
N SER A 118 -6.50 -8.87 3.87
CA SER A 118 -5.11 -8.54 3.60
C SER A 118 -4.92 -7.10 3.10
N LEU A 119 -5.98 -6.38 2.76
CA LEU A 119 -5.87 -5.04 2.19
C LEU A 119 -5.54 -4.01 3.27
N HIS A 120 -4.57 -3.14 2.96
CA HIS A 120 -4.18 -2.03 3.81
C HIS A 120 -3.92 -0.77 2.99
N HIS A 121 -4.39 0.36 3.50
CA HIS A 121 -3.95 1.66 3.00
C HIS A 121 -2.69 2.10 3.75
N ALA A 122 -1.77 2.78 3.08
CA ALA A 122 -0.51 3.24 3.68
C ALA A 122 -0.70 4.32 4.76
N SER A 123 -1.87 4.96 4.79
CA SER A 123 -2.22 6.00 5.74
C SER A 123 -3.20 5.48 6.78
N ASP A 124 -2.84 5.61 8.05
CA ASP A 124 -3.64 5.17 9.20
C ASP A 124 -5.01 5.87 9.33
N ILE A 125 -5.21 7.00 8.62
CA ILE A 125 -6.48 7.74 8.64
C ILE A 125 -7.48 7.23 7.57
N ILE A 126 -7.06 6.29 6.72
CA ILE A 126 -7.93 5.66 5.73
C ILE A 126 -8.22 4.24 6.18
N THR A 127 -9.51 3.93 6.28
CA THR A 127 -10.01 2.60 6.57
C THR A 127 -10.56 1.98 5.30
N ILE A 128 -10.17 0.73 5.04
CA ILE A 128 -10.74 -0.05 3.95
C ILE A 128 -12.08 -0.63 4.42
N ILE A 129 -13.10 -0.48 3.59
CA ILE A 129 -14.46 -0.89 3.88
C ILE A 129 -14.86 -1.96 2.87
N ASP A 130 -15.38 -3.08 3.36
CA ASP A 130 -15.95 -4.15 2.55
C ASP A 130 -17.32 -3.71 2.05
N GLU A 131 -17.49 -3.62 0.74
CA GLU A 131 -18.79 -3.33 0.12
C GLU A 131 -19.54 -4.62 -0.25
N GLY A 132 -18.88 -5.77 -0.10
CA GLY A 132 -19.37 -7.09 -0.46
C GLY A 132 -19.19 -7.44 -1.93
N GLY A 133 -19.24 -8.73 -2.25
CA GLY A 133 -19.19 -9.22 -3.64
C GLY A 133 -17.85 -8.97 -4.36
N GLY A 134 -16.75 -8.86 -3.62
CA GLY A 134 -15.42 -8.55 -4.18
C GLY A 134 -15.12 -7.06 -4.29
N GLU A 135 -16.08 -6.20 -3.98
CA GLU A 135 -15.91 -4.75 -4.00
C GLU A 135 -15.44 -4.19 -2.66
N PHE A 136 -14.58 -3.18 -2.70
CA PHE A 136 -14.11 -2.46 -1.52
C PHE A 136 -13.98 -0.97 -1.77
N SER A 137 -14.06 -0.18 -0.70
CA SER A 137 -13.90 1.27 -0.76
C SER A 137 -12.97 1.78 0.35
N ALA A 138 -12.70 3.08 0.32
CA ALA A 138 -11.98 3.78 1.38
C ALA A 138 -12.89 4.79 2.09
N GLY A 139 -12.96 4.67 3.42
CA GLY A 139 -13.45 5.71 4.32
C GLY A 139 -12.29 6.52 4.88
N VAL A 140 -12.49 7.83 5.06
CA VAL A 140 -11.57 8.66 5.85
C VAL A 140 -12.10 8.76 7.26
N ASP A 141 -11.26 8.45 8.24
CA ASP A 141 -11.58 8.74 9.63
C ASP A 141 -11.48 10.26 9.87
N THR A 142 -12.64 10.91 9.77
CA THR A 142 -12.80 12.35 10.01
C THR A 142 -12.54 12.75 11.46
N GLN A 143 -12.53 11.80 12.42
CA GLN A 143 -12.18 12.06 13.81
C GLN A 143 -10.65 12.19 13.97
N GLU A 144 -9.87 11.36 13.28
CA GLU A 144 -8.40 11.46 13.21
C GLU A 144 -7.94 12.78 12.58
N LEU A 145 -8.72 13.33 11.62
CA LEU A 145 -8.47 14.67 11.04
C LEU A 145 -8.53 15.79 12.08
N SER A 146 -9.32 15.63 13.13
CA SER A 146 -9.57 16.68 14.12
C SER A 146 -8.59 16.68 15.31
N GLY A 147 -7.89 15.57 15.56
CA GLY A 147 -7.06 15.38 16.75
C GLY A 147 -5.56 15.23 16.48
N LYS A 148 -5.17 14.21 15.71
CA LYS A 148 -3.74 13.90 15.46
C LYS A 148 -3.13 14.82 14.40
N THR A 149 -3.86 15.10 13.33
CA THR A 149 -3.44 16.04 12.27
C THR A 149 -3.32 17.46 12.81
N LEU A 150 -4.23 17.86 13.70
CA LEU A 150 -4.13 19.12 14.45
C LEU A 150 -2.93 19.12 15.40
N GLY A 151 -2.68 18.02 16.13
CA GLY A 151 -1.50 17.86 16.97
C GLY A 151 -0.17 17.99 16.21
N ALA A 152 -0.06 17.34 15.06
CA ALA A 152 1.12 17.43 14.19
C ALA A 152 1.35 18.85 13.66
N SER A 153 0.28 19.53 13.22
CA SER A 153 0.32 20.93 12.77
C SER A 153 0.70 21.90 13.90
N LEU A 154 0.20 21.69 15.12
CA LEU A 154 0.56 22.48 16.30
C LEU A 154 2.04 22.31 16.68
N ILE A 155 2.56 21.08 16.66
CA ILE A 155 3.99 20.82 16.93
C ILE A 155 4.87 21.46 15.86
N TYR A 156 4.50 21.33 14.59
CA TYR A 156 5.23 21.94 13.47
C TYR A 156 5.25 23.48 13.57
N SER A 157 4.08 24.10 13.81
CA SER A 157 3.97 25.55 14.00
C SER A 157 4.78 26.06 15.20
N SER A 158 4.91 25.25 16.26
CA SER A 158 5.68 25.59 17.45
C SER A 158 7.18 25.53 17.19
N ARG A 159 7.66 24.52 16.46
CA ARG A 159 9.07 24.42 16.02
C ARG A 159 9.45 25.55 15.08
N MET A 160 8.58 25.92 14.13
CA MET A 160 8.84 27.07 13.25
C MET A 160 8.88 28.40 13.99
N ARG A 161 7.97 28.61 14.96
CA ARG A 161 8.02 29.80 15.82
C ARG A 161 9.34 29.86 16.61
N GLN A 162 9.78 28.76 17.21
CA GLN A 162 11.08 28.72 17.91
C GLN A 162 12.28 29.04 17.00
N ILE A 163 12.31 28.48 15.78
CA ILE A 163 13.38 28.77 14.81
C ILE A 163 13.39 30.24 14.42
N ASN A 164 12.22 30.82 14.14
CA ASN A 164 12.11 32.24 13.82
C ASN A 164 12.56 33.12 14.99
N THR A 165 12.17 32.79 16.23
CA THR A 165 12.64 33.51 17.42
C THR A 165 14.16 33.40 17.58
N ASN A 166 14.75 32.22 17.41
CA ASN A 166 16.19 32.03 17.51
C ASN A 166 16.96 32.79 16.40
N SER A 167 16.45 32.79 15.18
CA SER A 167 17.01 33.58 14.07
C SER A 167 16.91 35.08 14.35
N MET A 168 15.78 35.57 14.86
CA MET A 168 15.61 36.97 15.27
C MET A 168 16.55 37.36 16.42
N LEU A 169 16.70 36.52 17.45
CA LEU A 169 17.63 36.76 18.56
C LEU A 169 19.08 36.79 18.08
N ARG A 170 19.45 35.89 17.16
CA ARG A 170 20.78 35.89 16.54
C ARG A 170 21.01 37.15 15.71
N GLU A 171 20.04 37.59 14.92
CA GLU A 171 20.13 38.82 14.13
C GLU A 171 20.20 40.06 15.01
N ILE A 172 19.41 40.15 16.10
CA ILE A 172 19.47 41.24 17.07
C ILE A 172 20.84 41.27 17.75
N ASN A 173 21.37 40.11 18.18
CA ASN A 173 22.71 40.05 18.76
C ASN A 173 23.77 40.50 17.76
N VAL A 174 23.71 40.05 16.50
CA VAL A 174 24.65 40.50 15.46
C VAL A 174 24.52 42.00 15.18
N LYS A 175 23.30 42.55 15.13
CA LYS A 175 23.08 44.00 14.97
C LYS A 175 23.62 44.79 16.15
N ASN A 176 23.30 44.41 17.39
CA ASN A 176 23.78 45.10 18.59
C ASN A 176 25.32 45.08 18.68
N PHE A 177 25.95 43.93 18.43
CA PHE A 177 27.42 43.87 18.38
C PHE A 177 28.01 44.74 17.28
N LYS A 178 27.39 44.81 16.09
CA LYS A 178 27.89 45.65 15.00
C LYS A 178 27.73 47.15 15.28
N THR A 179 26.63 47.55 15.91
CA THR A 179 26.38 48.94 16.31
C THR A 179 27.31 49.42 17.42
N ASP A 180 27.66 48.55 18.39
CA ASP A 180 28.58 48.91 19.48
C ASP A 180 30.03 49.15 18.99
N PHE A 181 30.42 48.59 17.84
CA PHE A 181 31.74 48.85 17.22
C PHE A 181 31.75 50.08 16.30
N GLU A 182 30.60 50.55 15.80
CA GLU A 182 30.51 51.76 14.95
C GLU A 182 30.39 53.07 15.76
N ILE A 183 30.13 53.01 17.07
CA ILE A 183 30.02 54.20 17.96
C ILE A 183 31.37 54.56 18.61
N LEU A 184 32.43 53.75 18.44
CA LEU A 184 33.75 53.92 19.06
C LEU A 184 34.86 54.46 18.13
N GLU A 185 34.52 54.94 16.93
CA GLU A 185 35.38 55.83 16.11
C GLU A 185 34.94 57.29 16.22
#